data_AF-A0AAW3BCV0-F1
#
_entry.id   AF-A0AAW3BCV0-F1
#
_cell.length_a   1.000
_cell.length_b   1.000
_cell.length_c   1.000
_cell.angle_alpha   90.00
_cell.angle_beta   90.00
_cell.angle_gamma   90.00
#
_symmetry.space_group_name_H-M   'P 1'
#
loop_
_entity.id
_entity.type
_entity.pdbx_description
1 polymer ?
#
loop_
_entity_poly.entity_id
_entity_poly.type
_entity_poly.pdbx_seq_one_letter_code
_entity_poly.pdbx_strand_id
1 'polypeptide(L)'
;MPEICIRITHIQVGHVLGKGASTLKDIQERTGAKLDILETGPQVRITADDDAKVAAAKAEVKKIVARQEKPDYEGPKGMRLRKEANDLGCLRSKLFEEATKRREAGDHEGANKLVAKGKEAGMNMQARHREAAVAIAWYNNEAKGKGQNYFDMHGLRVEEAMEMLKVRMARLEEQPEGTMTEFEVVPGAGHHSAPGAQKLKAATLEYIKSKGYVYDVVNAGTFLVKVPGRSEGVISKPEYGDKAPTKRDESKKAPARKSKTKSCCVCM
;
A
#
# COMPACT_ATOMS: atom_id res chain seq x y z
N MET A 1 5.42 -35.99 -26.86
CA MET A 1 4.73 -34.74 -26.54
C MET A 1 5.49 -34.10 -25.40
N PRO A 2 6.15 -32.96 -25.62
CA PRO A 2 6.82 -32.26 -24.55
C PRO A 2 5.86 -31.79 -23.47
N GLU A 3 6.26 -31.99 -22.21
CA GLU A 3 5.52 -31.64 -21.01
C GLU A 3 6.42 -30.83 -20.08
N ILE A 4 5.92 -29.71 -19.57
CA ILE A 4 6.60 -28.91 -18.54
C ILE A 4 5.63 -28.64 -17.39
N CYS A 5 6.10 -28.93 -16.17
CA CYS A 5 5.42 -28.55 -14.94
C CYS A 5 6.06 -27.30 -14.33
N ILE A 6 5.25 -26.27 -14.11
CA ILE A 6 5.66 -25.05 -13.42
C ILE A 6 5.05 -25.05 -12.04
N ARG A 7 5.88 -25.00 -11.00
CA ARG A 7 5.42 -24.78 -9.62
C ARG A 7 5.01 -23.32 -9.46
N ILE A 8 3.78 -23.11 -8.98
CA ILE A 8 3.21 -21.80 -8.67
C ILE A 8 2.60 -21.82 -7.26
N THR A 9 2.15 -20.68 -6.75
CA THR A 9 1.43 -20.61 -5.47
C THR A 9 -0.07 -20.77 -5.68
N HIS A 10 -0.82 -21.14 -4.63
CA HIS A 10 -2.29 -21.30 -4.73
C HIS A 10 -2.99 -20.00 -5.15
N ILE A 11 -2.44 -18.84 -4.79
CA ILE A 11 -2.93 -17.52 -5.20
C ILE A 11 -2.69 -17.32 -6.70
N GLN A 12 -1.50 -17.68 -7.19
CA GLN A 12 -1.14 -17.57 -8.62
C GLN A 12 -2.03 -18.45 -9.51
N VAL A 13 -2.53 -19.59 -9.02
CA VAL A 13 -3.46 -20.46 -9.75
C VAL A 13 -4.72 -19.69 -10.17
N GLY A 14 -5.32 -18.93 -9.26
CA GLY A 14 -6.51 -18.12 -9.55
C GLY A 14 -6.27 -17.04 -10.61
N HIS A 15 -5.05 -16.50 -10.68
CA HIS A 15 -4.67 -15.49 -11.67
C HIS A 15 -4.30 -16.09 -13.04
N VAL A 16 -3.69 -17.27 -13.06
CA VAL A 16 -3.45 -18.04 -14.30
C VAL A 16 -4.77 -18.49 -14.91
N LEU A 17 -5.76 -18.82 -14.08
CA LEU A 17 -7.13 -19.11 -14.53
C LEU A 17 -7.86 -17.84 -15.02
N GLY A 18 -7.85 -16.77 -14.22
CA GLY A 18 -8.73 -15.61 -14.45
C GLY A 18 -10.18 -15.90 -14.04
N LYS A 19 -11.02 -14.85 -14.02
CA LYS A 19 -12.45 -14.99 -13.68
C LYS A 19 -13.13 -15.92 -14.70
N GLY A 20 -13.56 -17.11 -14.26
CA GLY A 20 -14.21 -18.10 -15.14
C GLY A 20 -13.25 -18.79 -16.13
N ALA A 21 -11.96 -18.92 -15.78
CA ALA A 21 -10.94 -19.54 -16.63
C ALA A 21 -10.66 -18.81 -17.96
N SER A 22 -11.00 -17.52 -18.08
CA SER A 22 -10.79 -16.73 -19.31
C SER A 22 -9.33 -16.65 -19.71
N THR A 23 -8.45 -16.31 -18.77
CA THR A 23 -7.01 -16.17 -19.02
C THR A 23 -6.35 -17.48 -19.41
N LEU A 24 -6.80 -18.60 -18.83
CA LEU A 24 -6.29 -19.93 -19.21
C LEU A 24 -6.70 -20.28 -20.65
N LYS A 25 -7.95 -20.01 -21.04
CA LYS A 25 -8.43 -20.23 -22.42
C LYS A 25 -7.67 -19.35 -23.42
N ASP A 26 -7.45 -18.08 -23.10
CA ASP A 26 -6.71 -17.16 -23.96
C ASP A 26 -5.27 -17.64 -24.20
N ILE A 27 -4.60 -18.19 -23.17
CA ILE A 27 -3.25 -18.75 -23.31
C ILE A 27 -3.28 -20.00 -24.18
N GLN A 28 -4.24 -20.91 -23.96
CA GLN A 28 -4.39 -22.12 -24.77
C GLN A 28 -4.64 -21.78 -26.25
N GLU A 29 -5.48 -20.78 -26.52
CA GLU A 29 -5.79 -20.34 -27.89
C GLU A 29 -4.59 -19.66 -28.57
N ARG A 30 -3.87 -18.78 -27.86
CA ARG A 30 -2.72 -18.06 -28.44
C ARG A 30 -1.48 -18.92 -28.64
N THR A 31 -1.28 -19.93 -27.79
CA THR A 31 -0.05 -20.75 -27.80
C THR A 31 -0.27 -22.14 -28.41
N GLY A 32 -1.52 -22.58 -28.53
CA GLY A 32 -1.87 -23.92 -28.98
C GLY A 32 -1.40 -25.03 -28.01
N ALA A 33 -1.01 -24.68 -26.79
CA ALA A 33 -0.62 -25.63 -25.75
C ALA A 33 -1.83 -25.95 -24.85
N LYS A 34 -1.91 -27.19 -24.35
CA LYS A 34 -2.89 -27.59 -23.33
C LYS A 34 -2.32 -27.30 -21.94
N LEU A 35 -3.08 -26.57 -21.14
CA LEU A 35 -2.73 -26.24 -19.75
C LEU A 35 -3.69 -26.93 -18.79
N ASP A 36 -3.15 -27.80 -17.92
CA ASP A 36 -3.89 -28.45 -16.84
C ASP A 36 -3.33 -28.00 -15.48
N ILE A 37 -4.20 -27.82 -14.50
CA ILE A 37 -3.80 -27.53 -13.12
C ILE A 37 -3.88 -28.83 -12.34
N LEU A 38 -2.77 -29.25 -11.74
CA LEU A 38 -2.74 -30.43 -10.90
C LEU A 38 -3.24 -30.09 -9.49
N GLU A 39 -4.16 -30.88 -8.96
CA GLU A 39 -4.70 -30.70 -7.60
C GLU A 39 -3.75 -31.26 -6.51
N THR A 40 -2.83 -32.16 -6.88
CA THR A 40 -1.81 -32.75 -5.99
C THR A 40 -0.73 -31.77 -5.53
N GLY A 41 -0.75 -30.52 -6.03
CA GLY A 41 0.04 -29.38 -5.58
C GLY A 41 -0.08 -28.23 -6.58
N PRO A 42 0.11 -26.95 -6.20
CA PRO A 42 -0.13 -25.81 -7.08
C PRO A 42 0.88 -25.78 -8.25
N GLN A 43 0.62 -26.59 -9.27
CA GLN A 43 1.47 -26.76 -10.43
C GLN A 43 0.60 -26.65 -11.69
N VAL A 44 1.12 -25.94 -12.68
CA VAL A 44 0.54 -25.88 -14.02
C VAL A 44 1.34 -26.80 -14.90
N ARG A 45 0.67 -27.83 -15.42
CA ARG A 45 1.20 -28.74 -16.43
C ARG A 45 0.87 -28.18 -17.81
N ILE A 46 1.90 -27.95 -18.61
CA ILE A 46 1.79 -27.47 -19.98
C ILE A 46 2.20 -28.60 -20.91
N THR A 47 1.32 -29.00 -21.82
CA THR A 47 1.55 -30.05 -22.81
C THR A 47 1.31 -29.50 -24.21
N ALA A 48 2.22 -29.72 -25.15
CA ALA A 48 1.98 -29.36 -26.56
C ALA A 48 2.66 -30.34 -27.51
N ASP A 49 2.41 -30.18 -28.81
CA ASP A 49 2.98 -31.03 -29.86
C ASP A 49 4.43 -30.64 -30.22
N ASP A 50 4.83 -29.41 -29.87
CA ASP A 50 6.11 -28.80 -30.25
C ASP A 50 6.74 -28.09 -29.04
N ASP A 51 8.05 -28.25 -28.85
CA ASP A 51 8.83 -27.60 -27.80
C ASP A 51 8.73 -26.07 -27.86
N ALA A 52 8.60 -25.49 -29.05
CA ALA A 52 8.42 -24.05 -29.23
C ALA A 52 7.09 -23.55 -28.63
N LYS A 53 6.01 -24.34 -28.76
CA LYS A 53 4.69 -24.02 -28.19
C LYS A 53 4.70 -24.11 -26.66
N VAL A 54 5.37 -25.13 -26.11
CA VAL A 54 5.54 -25.27 -24.65
C VAL A 54 6.37 -24.12 -24.10
N ALA A 55 7.44 -23.71 -24.79
CA ALA A 55 8.27 -22.57 -24.38
C ALA A 55 7.50 -21.24 -24.42
N ALA A 56 6.67 -21.01 -25.44
CA ALA A 56 5.82 -19.83 -25.54
C ALA A 56 4.77 -19.77 -24.41
N ALA A 57 4.08 -20.88 -24.15
CA ALA A 57 3.13 -20.99 -23.03
C ALA A 57 3.82 -20.79 -21.67
N LYS A 58 5.01 -21.38 -21.49
CA LYS A 58 5.83 -21.16 -20.29
C LYS A 58 6.21 -19.69 -20.12
N ALA A 59 6.55 -18.99 -21.20
CA ALA A 59 6.89 -17.56 -21.15
C ALA A 59 5.67 -16.71 -20.78
N GLU A 60 4.49 -16.98 -21.33
CA GLU A 60 3.25 -16.27 -20.99
C GLU A 60 2.80 -16.53 -19.55
N VAL A 61 2.82 -17.79 -19.10
CA VAL A 61 2.55 -18.14 -17.70
C VAL A 61 3.56 -17.46 -16.77
N LYS A 62 4.85 -17.46 -17.12
CA LYS A 62 5.86 -16.71 -16.37
C LYS A 62 5.63 -15.21 -16.36
N LYS A 63 5.16 -14.59 -17.45
CA LYS A 63 4.81 -13.15 -17.48
C LYS A 63 3.64 -12.85 -16.58
N ILE A 64 2.61 -13.70 -16.57
CA ILE A 64 1.45 -13.55 -15.67
C ILE A 64 1.89 -13.71 -14.23
N VAL A 65 2.66 -14.75 -13.93
CA VAL A 65 3.25 -14.98 -12.60
C VAL A 65 4.13 -13.80 -12.18
N ALA A 66 5.02 -13.30 -13.05
CA ALA A 66 5.92 -12.17 -12.76
C ALA A 66 5.19 -10.82 -12.64
N ARG A 67 4.14 -10.59 -13.43
CA ARG A 67 3.26 -9.42 -13.30
C ARG A 67 2.54 -9.42 -11.94
N GLN A 68 2.25 -10.61 -11.42
CA GLN A 68 1.67 -10.80 -10.08
C GLN A 68 2.72 -10.81 -8.96
N GLU A 69 4.01 -11.03 -9.25
CA GLU A 69 5.08 -10.97 -8.25
C GLU A 69 5.36 -9.54 -7.76
N LYS A 70 4.91 -8.49 -8.47
CA LYS A 70 5.04 -7.09 -8.04
C LYS A 70 3.82 -6.24 -8.41
N PRO A 71 2.69 -6.35 -7.69
CA PRO A 71 1.70 -5.30 -7.71
C PRO A 71 2.39 -4.01 -7.23
N ASP A 72 2.24 -2.92 -7.98
CA ASP A 72 2.82 -1.63 -7.59
C ASP A 72 2.04 -1.08 -6.39
N TYR A 73 2.45 -1.47 -5.20
CA TYR A 73 1.87 -1.03 -3.93
C TYR A 73 2.44 0.32 -3.48
N GLU A 74 3.52 0.81 -4.10
CA GLU A 74 4.17 2.04 -3.65
C GLU A 74 3.68 3.27 -4.45
N GLY A 75 3.22 3.03 -5.68
CA GLY A 75 2.86 4.06 -6.63
C GLY A 75 4.08 4.87 -7.10
N PRO A 76 3.93 5.71 -8.15
CA PRO A 76 5.05 6.41 -8.76
C PRO A 76 5.75 7.38 -7.80
N LYS A 77 4.99 8.07 -6.94
CA LYS A 77 5.52 9.01 -5.95
C LYS A 77 6.24 8.27 -4.80
N GLY A 78 5.63 7.20 -4.27
CA GLY A 78 6.23 6.41 -3.20
C GLY A 78 7.53 5.75 -3.64
N MET A 79 7.53 5.13 -4.82
CA MET A 79 8.72 4.50 -5.41
C MET A 79 9.88 5.48 -5.58
N ARG A 80 9.63 6.69 -6.09
CA ARG A 80 10.66 7.73 -6.22
C ARG A 80 11.27 8.12 -4.87
N LEU A 81 10.44 8.40 -3.88
CA LEU A 81 10.90 8.78 -2.54
C LEU A 81 11.63 7.64 -1.83
N ARG A 82 11.19 6.38 -2.02
CA ARG A 82 11.89 5.19 -1.53
C ARG A 82 13.27 5.05 -2.16
N LYS A 83 13.38 5.29 -3.47
CA LYS A 83 14.67 5.26 -4.16
C LYS A 83 15.61 6.33 -3.58
N GLU A 84 15.15 7.57 -3.44
CA GLU A 84 15.95 8.65 -2.83
C GLU A 84 16.42 8.30 -1.41
N ALA A 85 15.53 7.73 -0.59
CA ALA A 85 15.88 7.28 0.75
C ALA A 85 16.93 6.15 0.72
N ASN A 86 16.78 5.17 -0.17
CA ASN A 86 17.75 4.09 -0.32
C ASN A 86 19.12 4.60 -0.81
N ASP A 87 19.13 5.58 -1.72
CA ASP A 87 20.35 6.23 -2.22
C ASP A 87 21.08 6.94 -1.06
N LEU A 88 20.35 7.63 -0.17
CA LEU A 88 20.90 8.20 1.07
C LEU A 88 21.39 7.13 2.06
N GLY A 89 20.71 5.99 2.13
CA GLY A 89 21.15 4.83 2.92
C GLY A 89 22.47 4.25 2.41
N CYS A 90 22.65 4.16 1.09
CA CYS A 90 23.91 3.74 0.47
C CYS A 90 25.03 4.75 0.78
N LEU A 91 24.75 6.06 0.67
CA LEU A 91 25.70 7.11 1.02
C LEU A 91 26.11 7.02 2.50
N ARG A 92 25.14 6.82 3.41
CA ARG A 92 25.38 6.63 4.84
C ARG A 92 26.34 5.47 5.09
N SER A 93 26.11 4.30 4.49
CA SER A 93 26.98 3.13 4.66
C SER A 93 28.40 3.43 4.20
N LYS A 94 28.57 4.06 3.03
CA LYS A 94 29.89 4.47 2.52
C LYS A 94 30.62 5.42 3.47
N LEU A 95 29.94 6.44 3.98
CA LEU A 95 30.52 7.40 4.92
C LEU A 95 30.99 6.73 6.22
N PHE A 96 30.23 5.75 6.73
CA PHE A 96 30.63 5.01 7.92
C PHE A 96 31.79 4.05 7.65
N GLU A 97 31.81 3.38 6.50
CA GLU A 97 32.93 2.53 6.09
C GLU A 97 34.23 3.35 5.98
N GLU A 98 34.18 4.53 5.34
CA GLU A 98 35.31 5.44 5.27
C GLU A 98 35.72 5.99 6.63
N ALA A 99 34.75 6.32 7.49
CA ALA A 99 35.03 6.78 8.85
C ALA A 99 35.76 5.71 9.67
N THR A 100 35.34 4.45 9.56
CA THR A 100 35.99 3.31 10.22
C THR A 100 37.43 3.15 9.74
N LYS A 101 37.66 3.19 8.42
CA LYS A 101 39.02 3.14 7.84
C LYS A 101 39.93 4.26 8.34
N ARG A 102 39.41 5.50 8.45
CA ARG A 102 40.20 6.64 8.98
C ARG A 102 40.50 6.49 10.46
N ARG A 103 39.57 5.96 11.24
CA ARG A 103 39.79 5.68 12.67
C ARG A 103 40.84 4.59 12.86
N GLU A 104 40.82 3.54 12.05
CA GLU A 104 41.85 2.48 12.04
C GLU A 104 43.22 3.01 11.63
N ALA A 105 43.27 4.00 10.73
CA ALA A 105 44.50 4.69 10.34
C ALA A 105 44.99 5.75 11.35
N GLY A 106 44.31 5.93 12.48
CA GLY A 106 44.66 6.90 13.53
C GLY A 106 44.17 8.34 13.29
N ASP A 107 43.49 8.61 12.17
CA ASP A 107 42.85 9.91 11.90
C ASP A 107 41.46 9.98 12.59
N HIS A 108 41.47 10.23 13.90
CA HIS A 108 40.24 10.35 14.68
C HIS A 108 39.40 11.58 14.32
N GLU A 109 40.03 12.70 13.95
CA GLU A 109 39.31 13.93 13.62
C GLU A 109 38.57 13.79 12.28
N GLY A 110 39.25 13.30 11.24
CA GLY A 110 38.64 13.02 9.95
C GLY A 110 37.57 11.94 10.03
N ALA A 111 37.78 10.90 10.83
CA ALA A 111 36.76 9.89 11.10
C ALA A 111 35.50 10.50 11.74
N ASN A 112 35.65 11.35 12.76
CA ASN A 112 34.51 12.00 13.44
C ASN A 112 33.73 12.93 12.49
N LYS A 113 34.41 13.65 11.58
CA LYS A 113 33.76 14.46 10.53
C LYS A 113 32.93 13.60 9.58
N LEU A 114 33.44 12.43 9.16
CA LEU A 114 32.70 11.49 8.31
C LEU A 114 31.52 10.85 9.05
N VAL A 115 31.68 10.52 10.33
CA VAL A 115 30.58 10.05 11.19
C VAL A 115 29.46 11.09 11.27
N ALA A 116 29.80 12.37 11.45
CA ALA A 116 28.80 13.44 11.50
C ALA A 116 28.00 13.51 10.19
N LYS A 117 28.67 13.48 9.04
CA LYS A 117 28.02 13.40 7.72
C LYS A 117 27.19 12.13 7.55
N GLY A 118 27.66 10.99 8.02
CA GLY A 118 26.93 9.72 8.00
C GLY A 118 25.65 9.76 8.84
N LYS A 119 25.69 10.43 9.99
CA LYS A 119 24.50 10.68 10.83
C LYS A 119 23.50 11.58 10.12
N GLU A 120 23.96 12.67 9.52
CA GLU A 120 23.12 13.59 8.73
C GLU A 120 22.45 12.87 7.55
N ALA A 121 23.21 12.09 6.77
CA ALA A 121 22.66 11.25 5.71
C ALA A 121 21.62 10.26 6.24
N GLY A 122 21.83 9.71 7.45
CA GLY A 122 20.85 8.86 8.14
C GLY A 122 19.57 9.58 8.52
N MET A 123 19.65 10.82 9.01
CA MET A 123 18.47 11.63 9.31
C MET A 123 17.67 11.95 8.04
N ASN A 124 18.37 12.35 6.97
CA ASN A 124 17.75 12.63 5.66
C ASN A 124 17.11 11.37 5.06
N MET A 125 17.77 10.22 5.17
CA MET A 125 17.23 8.91 4.76
C MET A 125 15.92 8.61 5.49
N GLN A 126 15.90 8.77 6.82
CA GLN A 126 14.68 8.51 7.62
C GLN A 126 13.56 9.49 7.25
N ALA A 127 13.86 10.77 7.05
CA ALA A 127 12.87 11.75 6.61
C ALA A 127 12.24 11.35 5.27
N ARG A 128 13.06 10.96 4.28
CA ARG A 128 12.56 10.48 2.97
C ARG A 128 11.79 9.17 3.07
N HIS A 129 12.18 8.26 3.96
CA HIS A 129 11.38 7.06 4.23
C HIS A 129 10.00 7.40 4.80
N ARG A 130 9.90 8.36 5.73
CA ARG A 130 8.61 8.83 6.26
C ARG A 130 7.75 9.50 5.20
N GLU A 131 8.33 10.38 4.40
CA GLU A 131 7.63 11.02 3.26
C GLU A 131 7.12 9.96 2.26
N ALA A 132 7.94 8.96 1.95
CA ALA A 132 7.55 7.84 1.12
C ALA A 132 6.40 7.05 1.74
N ALA A 133 6.47 6.72 3.03
CA ALA A 133 5.43 5.97 3.73
C ALA A 133 4.08 6.68 3.65
N VAL A 134 4.03 8.00 3.88
CA VAL A 134 2.79 8.79 3.76
C VAL A 134 2.25 8.75 2.33
N ALA A 135 3.10 8.88 1.32
CA ALA A 135 2.69 8.82 -0.09
C ALA A 135 2.13 7.43 -0.46
N ILE A 136 2.79 6.36 0.00
CA ILE A 136 2.38 4.97 -0.22
C ILE A 136 1.04 4.69 0.47
N ALA A 137 0.90 5.09 1.74
CA ALA A 137 -0.33 4.91 2.49
C ALA A 137 -1.50 5.68 1.84
N TRP A 138 -1.27 6.91 1.37
CA TRP A 138 -2.28 7.67 0.65
C TRP A 138 -2.71 6.97 -0.65
N TYR A 139 -1.75 6.48 -1.44
CA TYR A 139 -2.00 5.75 -2.68
C TYR A 139 -2.79 4.44 -2.45
N ASN A 140 -2.46 3.69 -1.39
CA ASN A 140 -3.11 2.42 -1.11
C ASN A 140 -4.48 2.55 -0.46
N ASN A 141 -4.77 3.68 0.19
CA ASN A 141 -5.97 3.85 1.00
C ASN A 141 -6.91 4.91 0.45
N GLU A 142 -6.48 6.17 0.49
CA GLU A 142 -7.34 7.32 0.16
C GLU A 142 -7.65 7.37 -1.33
N ALA A 143 -6.67 7.09 -2.18
CA ALA A 143 -6.87 7.05 -3.63
C ALA A 143 -7.81 5.92 -4.09
N LYS A 144 -8.03 4.89 -3.25
CA LYS A 144 -8.98 3.79 -3.53
C LYS A 144 -10.40 4.08 -3.03
N GLY A 145 -10.64 5.19 -2.32
CA GLY A 145 -11.98 5.62 -1.91
C GLY A 145 -12.68 4.75 -0.87
N LYS A 146 -11.96 3.88 -0.15
CA LYS A 146 -12.54 2.94 0.84
C LYS A 146 -12.85 3.54 2.22
N GLY A 147 -12.68 4.86 2.38
CA GLY A 147 -12.99 5.57 3.62
C GLY A 147 -12.03 5.27 4.78
N GLN A 148 -12.45 5.63 5.99
CA GLN A 148 -11.60 5.57 7.20
C GLN A 148 -11.48 4.17 7.82
N ASN A 149 -12.40 3.27 7.47
CA ASN A 149 -12.52 1.93 8.05
C ASN A 149 -11.69 0.87 7.29
N TYR A 150 -10.80 1.30 6.39
CA TYR A 150 -9.95 0.43 5.60
C TYR A 150 -8.49 0.89 5.70
N PHE A 151 -7.58 -0.05 5.97
CA PHE A 151 -6.16 0.22 6.00
C PHE A 151 -5.32 -0.87 5.32
N ASP A 152 -4.87 -0.57 4.10
CA ASP A 152 -3.89 -1.32 3.33
C ASP A 152 -2.48 -0.86 3.67
N MET A 153 -1.68 -1.80 4.18
CA MET A 153 -0.32 -1.59 4.67
C MET A 153 0.74 -2.13 3.70
N HIS A 154 0.35 -2.59 2.50
CA HIS A 154 1.32 -3.05 1.51
C HIS A 154 2.31 -1.94 1.14
N GLY A 155 3.57 -2.32 0.90
CA GLY A 155 4.65 -1.37 0.56
C GLY A 155 5.17 -0.53 1.74
N LEU A 156 4.52 -0.59 2.92
CA LEU A 156 5.01 0.05 4.12
C LEU A 156 6.00 -0.84 4.87
N ARG A 157 6.98 -0.23 5.54
CA ARG A 157 7.86 -0.94 6.47
C ARG A 157 7.13 -1.15 7.80
N VAL A 158 7.58 -2.14 8.58
CA VAL A 158 6.89 -2.56 9.80
C VAL A 158 6.64 -1.40 10.76
N GLU A 159 7.68 -0.62 11.07
CA GLU A 159 7.57 0.51 12.01
C GLU A 159 6.57 1.56 11.53
N GLU A 160 6.69 1.99 10.27
CA GLU A 160 5.83 3.00 9.64
C GLU A 160 4.36 2.56 9.61
N ALA A 161 4.14 1.30 9.23
CA ALA A 161 2.81 0.75 9.10
C ALA A 161 2.12 0.63 10.47
N MET A 162 2.86 0.21 11.50
CA MET A 162 2.34 0.10 12.86
C MET A 162 2.06 1.47 13.49
N GLU A 163 2.88 2.48 13.22
CA GLU A 163 2.62 3.86 13.65
C GLU A 163 1.31 4.38 13.05
N MET A 164 1.12 4.21 11.74
CA MET A 164 -0.11 4.59 11.05
C MET A 164 -1.34 3.79 11.53
N LEU A 165 -1.17 2.49 11.79
CA LEU A 165 -2.22 1.64 12.34
C LEU A 165 -2.70 2.17 13.69
N LYS A 166 -1.77 2.49 14.60
CA LYS A 166 -2.08 3.04 15.93
C LYS A 166 -2.87 4.34 15.83
N VAL A 167 -2.44 5.26 14.96
CA VAL A 167 -3.15 6.54 14.75
C VAL A 167 -4.55 6.33 14.20
N ARG A 168 -4.72 5.43 13.24
CA ARG A 168 -6.05 5.12 12.68
C ARG A 168 -6.97 4.46 13.70
N MET A 169 -6.47 3.49 14.45
CA MET A 169 -7.27 2.83 15.49
C MET A 169 -7.65 3.80 16.60
N ALA A 170 -6.77 4.71 17.02
CA ALA A 170 -7.11 5.75 17.99
C ALA A 170 -8.30 6.63 17.53
N ARG A 171 -8.35 7.01 16.25
CA ARG A 171 -9.50 7.76 15.69
C ARG A 171 -10.80 6.96 15.67
N LEU A 172 -10.71 5.63 15.54
CA LEU A 172 -11.87 4.74 15.65
C LEU A 172 -12.31 4.57 17.11
N GLU A 173 -11.36 4.54 18.04
CA GLU A 173 -11.63 4.55 19.48
C GLU A 173 -12.31 5.88 19.92
N GLU A 174 -12.09 7.00 19.22
CA GLU A 174 -12.76 8.29 19.50
C GLU A 174 -14.26 8.33 19.13
N GLN A 175 -14.79 7.30 18.46
CA GLN A 175 -16.23 7.23 18.16
C GLN A 175 -17.07 7.07 19.45
N PRO A 176 -18.36 7.47 19.43
CA PRO A 176 -19.24 7.40 20.60
C PRO A 176 -19.30 6.01 21.22
N GLU A 177 -19.35 5.94 22.54
CA GLU A 177 -19.53 4.70 23.28
C GLU A 177 -20.76 3.92 22.80
N GLY A 178 -20.59 2.62 22.56
CA GLY A 178 -21.61 1.74 21.97
C GLY A 178 -21.56 1.62 20.45
N THR A 179 -20.76 2.44 19.76
CA THR A 179 -20.45 2.19 18.34
C THR A 179 -19.43 1.06 18.21
N MET A 180 -19.67 0.13 17.29
CA MET A 180 -18.73 -0.93 16.95
C MET A 180 -18.35 -0.76 15.48
N THR A 181 -17.11 -0.35 15.24
CA THR A 181 -16.63 -0.10 13.88
C THR A 181 -15.87 -1.31 13.37
N GLU A 182 -16.28 -1.84 12.23
CA GLU A 182 -15.53 -2.86 11.51
C GLU A 182 -14.39 -2.22 10.73
N PHE A 183 -13.15 -2.51 11.12
CA PHE A 183 -11.93 -1.97 10.55
C PHE A 183 -11.18 -3.05 9.78
N GLU A 184 -11.14 -2.92 8.46
CA GLU A 184 -10.45 -3.85 7.58
C GLU A 184 -8.96 -3.48 7.50
N VAL A 185 -8.10 -4.34 8.02
CA VAL A 185 -6.64 -4.16 8.02
C VAL A 185 -6.00 -5.18 7.09
N VAL A 186 -5.19 -4.71 6.15
CA VAL A 186 -4.52 -5.54 5.13
C VAL A 186 -2.99 -5.42 5.28
N PRO A 187 -2.37 -6.15 6.22
CA PRO A 187 -0.92 -6.21 6.37
C PRO A 187 -0.20 -6.97 5.25
N GLY A 188 -0.95 -7.72 4.44
CA GLY A 188 -0.43 -8.49 3.32
C GLY A 188 -0.13 -9.95 3.66
N ALA A 189 -0.13 -10.80 2.63
CA ALA A 189 -0.06 -12.25 2.78
C ALA A 189 1.38 -12.78 3.02
N GLY A 190 2.41 -11.96 2.87
CA GLY A 190 3.81 -12.33 3.16
C GLY A 190 4.47 -13.34 2.21
N HIS A 191 3.81 -13.74 1.11
CA HIS A 191 4.31 -14.76 0.17
C HIS A 191 5.28 -14.23 -0.90
N HIS A 192 5.25 -12.94 -1.23
CA HIS A 192 6.05 -12.34 -2.33
C HIS A 192 6.77 -11.03 -1.96
N SER A 193 6.74 -10.66 -0.69
CA SER A 193 7.23 -9.36 -0.23
C SER A 193 8.67 -9.45 0.26
N ALA A 194 9.41 -8.34 0.15
CA ALA A 194 10.80 -8.22 0.62
C ALA A 194 10.98 -8.74 2.06
N PRO A 195 12.19 -9.22 2.45
CA PRO A 195 12.46 -9.72 3.80
C PRO A 195 12.02 -8.67 4.84
N GLY A 196 10.95 -8.98 5.59
CA GLY A 196 10.35 -8.05 6.56
C GLY A 196 8.83 -7.98 6.54
N ALA A 197 8.16 -8.19 5.39
CA ALA A 197 6.69 -8.11 5.35
C ALA A 197 5.99 -9.28 6.08
N GLN A 198 6.63 -10.45 6.17
CA GLN A 198 6.17 -11.53 7.05
C GLN A 198 6.09 -11.09 8.52
N LYS A 199 7.00 -10.19 8.94
CA LYS A 199 6.98 -9.61 10.30
C LYS A 199 5.82 -8.65 10.50
N LEU A 200 5.33 -8.01 9.44
CA LEU A 200 4.24 -7.05 9.54
C LEU A 200 2.94 -7.72 9.98
N LYS A 201 2.56 -8.83 9.33
CA LYS A 201 1.38 -9.61 9.72
C LYS A 201 1.42 -10.04 11.19
N ALA A 202 2.58 -10.53 11.64
CA ALA A 202 2.78 -10.94 13.03
C ALA A 202 2.63 -9.75 14.01
N ALA A 203 3.28 -8.63 13.71
CA ALA A 203 3.21 -7.42 14.54
C ALA A 203 1.78 -6.85 14.62
N THR A 204 1.04 -6.82 13.50
CA THR A 204 -0.35 -6.37 13.47
C THR A 204 -1.23 -7.25 14.35
N LEU A 205 -1.07 -8.59 14.25
CA LEU A 205 -1.84 -9.53 15.06
C LEU A 205 -1.54 -9.38 16.56
N GLU A 206 -0.27 -9.25 16.93
CA GLU A 206 0.16 -9.02 18.31
C GLU A 206 -0.43 -7.72 18.87
N TYR A 207 -0.44 -6.66 18.08
CA TYR A 207 -1.03 -5.38 18.47
C TYR A 207 -2.55 -5.46 18.68
N ILE A 208 -3.28 -6.12 17.77
CA ILE A 208 -4.73 -6.32 17.92
C ILE A 208 -5.05 -7.13 19.17
N LYS A 209 -4.29 -8.22 19.42
CA LYS A 209 -4.46 -9.07 20.61
C LYS A 209 -4.15 -8.34 21.91
N SER A 210 -3.05 -7.57 21.96
CA SER A 210 -2.68 -6.80 23.16
C SER A 210 -3.70 -5.71 23.52
N LYS A 211 -4.41 -5.18 22.53
CA LYS A 211 -5.52 -4.25 22.74
C LYS A 211 -6.84 -4.92 23.17
N GLY A 212 -6.94 -6.25 23.05
CA GLY A 212 -8.14 -7.02 23.38
C GLY A 212 -9.28 -6.87 22.38
N TYR A 213 -8.98 -6.51 21.12
CA TYR A 213 -10.03 -6.41 20.09
C TYR A 213 -10.39 -7.77 19.51
N VAL A 214 -11.68 -7.92 19.22
CA VAL A 214 -12.19 -9.07 18.47
C VAL A 214 -11.83 -8.86 17.00
N TYR A 215 -11.30 -9.90 16.36
CA TYR A 215 -10.97 -9.86 14.93
C TYR A 215 -11.34 -11.15 14.23
N ASP A 216 -11.75 -11.03 12.98
CA ASP A 216 -12.03 -12.14 12.07
C ASP A 216 -10.97 -12.16 10.95
N VAL A 217 -10.53 -13.36 10.56
CA VAL A 217 -9.57 -13.51 9.45
C VAL A 217 -10.36 -13.75 8.17
N VAL A 218 -10.44 -12.72 7.32
CA VAL A 218 -11.19 -12.79 6.04
C VAL A 218 -10.42 -13.60 5.01
N ASN A 219 -9.10 -13.39 4.93
CA ASN A 219 -8.21 -14.12 4.04
C ASN A 219 -6.79 -14.19 4.65
N ALA A 220 -5.86 -14.86 3.96
CA ALA A 220 -4.49 -15.08 4.45
C ALA A 220 -3.70 -13.80 4.80
N GLY A 221 -4.14 -12.61 4.39
CA GLY A 221 -3.47 -11.33 4.62
C GLY A 221 -4.39 -10.16 4.99
N THR A 222 -5.64 -10.43 5.37
CA THR A 222 -6.65 -9.41 5.76
C THR A 222 -7.33 -9.81 7.06
N PHE A 223 -7.40 -8.85 7.98
CA PHE A 223 -8.08 -8.95 9.27
C PHE A 223 -9.23 -7.95 9.30
N LEU A 224 -10.41 -8.38 9.74
CA LEU A 224 -11.52 -7.51 10.05
C LEU A 224 -11.58 -7.34 11.57
N VAL A 225 -11.14 -6.18 12.06
CA VAL A 225 -11.03 -5.88 13.48
C VAL A 225 -12.24 -5.09 13.93
N LYS A 226 -12.92 -5.53 14.99
CA LYS A 226 -14.04 -4.79 15.56
C LYS A 226 -13.53 -3.86 16.64
N VAL A 227 -13.54 -2.56 16.36
CA VAL A 227 -13.04 -1.51 17.25
C VAL A 227 -14.22 -0.81 17.93
N PRO A 228 -14.35 -0.91 19.27
CA PRO A 228 -15.37 -0.19 20.01
C PRO A 228 -15.01 1.29 20.14
N GLY A 229 -16.01 2.16 19.96
CA GLY A 229 -15.94 3.56 20.35
C GLY A 229 -15.88 3.70 21.88
N ARG A 230 -15.04 4.61 22.37
CA ARG A 230 -14.74 4.82 23.79
C ARG A 230 -14.91 6.28 24.22
N SER A 231 -15.32 7.19 23.33
CA SER A 231 -15.65 8.54 23.79
C SER A 231 -17.01 8.52 24.48
N GLU A 232 -17.08 9.04 25.71
CA GLU A 232 -18.34 9.37 26.35
C GLU A 232 -19.04 10.39 25.45
N GLY A 233 -19.97 9.90 24.62
CA GLY A 233 -20.64 10.74 23.63
C GLY A 233 -21.47 11.81 24.33
N VAL A 234 -21.26 13.07 23.97
CA VAL A 234 -22.31 14.08 24.10
C VAL A 234 -23.46 13.61 23.22
N ILE A 235 -24.49 13.06 23.86
CA ILE A 235 -25.75 12.69 23.22
C ILE A 235 -26.49 13.99 22.88
N SER A 236 -26.19 14.61 21.73
CA SER A 236 -27.18 15.48 21.10
C SER A 236 -28.13 14.60 20.30
N LYS A 237 -29.30 14.33 20.89
CA LYS A 237 -30.43 13.66 20.22
C LYS A 237 -30.70 14.28 18.83
N PRO A 238 -31.07 13.48 17.82
CA PRO A 238 -31.63 14.03 16.59
C PRO A 238 -33.08 14.45 16.87
N GLU A 239 -33.37 15.75 16.83
CA GLU A 239 -34.76 16.23 16.77
C GLU A 239 -35.31 15.99 15.37
N TYR A 240 -36.36 15.17 15.32
CA TYR A 240 -37.11 14.83 14.13
C TYR A 240 -38.21 15.87 13.88
N GLY A 241 -38.10 16.58 12.75
CA GLY A 241 -39.24 17.11 11.99
C GLY A 241 -39.58 18.59 12.20
N ASP A 242 -39.36 19.41 11.16
CA ASP A 242 -40.48 20.05 10.47
C ASP A 242 -40.10 20.76 9.15
N LYS A 243 -40.76 20.30 8.09
CA LYS A 243 -41.31 21.03 6.92
C LYS A 243 -40.41 21.47 5.75
N ALA A 244 -40.86 20.99 4.60
CA ALA A 244 -40.42 21.28 3.24
C ALA A 244 -40.43 22.78 2.89
N PRO A 245 -39.51 23.25 2.03
CA PRO A 245 -39.58 24.60 1.50
C PRO A 245 -40.64 24.67 0.39
N THR A 246 -41.75 25.36 0.67
CA THR A 246 -42.69 25.83 -0.33
C THR A 246 -42.06 26.97 -1.15
N LYS A 247 -42.39 26.95 -2.45
CA LYS A 247 -42.01 27.95 -3.44
C LYS A 247 -42.31 29.38 -2.95
N ARG A 248 -41.41 30.32 -3.22
CA ARG A 248 -41.74 31.75 -3.28
C ARG A 248 -41.38 32.30 -4.64
N ASP A 249 -42.41 32.75 -5.32
CA ASP A 249 -42.37 33.59 -6.49
C ASP A 249 -42.32 35.07 -6.06
N GLU A 250 -41.95 35.92 -7.02
CA GLU A 250 -42.18 37.36 -7.11
C GLU A 250 -41.15 38.35 -6.51
N SER A 251 -40.24 38.73 -7.40
CA SER A 251 -40.11 40.09 -7.97
C SER A 251 -40.08 41.31 -7.04
N LYS A 252 -38.95 42.05 -7.09
CA LYS A 252 -38.89 43.54 -7.20
C LYS A 252 -37.48 44.06 -7.56
N LYS A 253 -37.44 44.84 -8.65
CA LYS A 253 -36.40 45.77 -9.18
C LYS A 253 -35.84 46.69 -8.06
N ALA A 254 -34.58 47.16 -8.01
CA ALA A 254 -33.77 48.00 -8.93
C ALA A 254 -32.43 48.36 -8.20
N PRO A 255 -31.55 49.28 -8.70
CA PRO A 255 -30.87 49.34 -10.00
C PRO A 255 -29.31 49.35 -9.86
N ALA A 256 -28.66 49.22 -11.02
CA ALA A 256 -27.22 49.23 -11.22
C ALA A 256 -26.51 50.57 -10.94
N ARG A 257 -25.30 50.51 -10.35
CA ARG A 257 -24.26 51.54 -10.48
C ARG A 257 -22.97 50.91 -10.98
N LYS A 258 -22.50 51.42 -12.12
CA LYS A 258 -21.23 51.10 -12.77
C LYS A 258 -20.10 51.80 -12.01
N SER A 259 -19.03 51.07 -11.65
CA SER A 259 -17.71 51.66 -11.42
C SER A 259 -16.72 51.02 -12.40
N LYS A 260 -16.19 51.87 -13.29
CA LYS A 260 -15.07 51.54 -14.17
C LYS A 260 -13.79 51.58 -13.34
N THR A 261 -12.93 50.58 -13.48
CA THR A 261 -11.51 50.73 -13.17
C THR A 261 -10.73 50.06 -14.27
N LYS A 262 -10.04 50.86 -15.07
CA LYS A 262 -9.09 50.43 -16.09
C LYS A 262 -7.75 51.09 -15.79
N SER A 263 -6.71 50.26 -15.91
CA SER A 263 -5.35 50.60 -16.35
C SER A 263 -4.35 51.06 -15.28
N CYS A 264 -3.42 50.14 -15.01
CA CYS A 264 -2.05 50.38 -14.58
C CYS A 264 -1.15 50.52 -15.82
N CYS A 265 -0.32 51.57 -15.86
CA CYS A 265 0.89 51.81 -16.68
C CYS A 265 1.31 53.25 -16.34
N VAL A 266 2.57 53.70 -16.22
CA VAL A 266 3.92 53.14 -16.35
C VAL A 266 4.86 54.30 -15.92
N CYS A 267 6.05 53.96 -15.40
CA CYS A 267 7.30 54.75 -15.33
C CYS A 267 7.28 56.22 -14.88
N MET A 268 8.00 56.52 -13.78
CA MET A 268 9.40 56.98 -13.78
C MET A 268 9.94 57.01 -12.36
#